data_AF-A0A2R4CCN0-F1
#
_entry.id   AF-A0A2R4CCN0-F1
#
_cell.length_a   1.000
_cell.length_b   1.000
_cell.length_c   1.000
_cell.angle_alpha   90.00
_cell.angle_beta   90.00
_cell.angle_gamma   90.00
#
_symmetry.space_group_name_H-M   'P 1'
#
loop_
_entity.id
_entity.type
_entity.pdbx_description
1 polymer ?
#
loop_
_entity_poly.entity_id
_entity_poly.type
_entity_poly.pdbx_seq_one_letter_code
_entity_poly.pdbx_strand_id
1 'polypeptide(L)'
;MNGWKLVPLAALLCCVIVQGQPLAADADREFADQVERLLQRRGSDTYLADRVKREYERRFRDVVPVSKRDYSTQMRALLLTTFYSADREYGERLLALFGQYERRFPIQQSAAKEMFDALVGLRMFAQANDIASRYGLDVERLQLADGAATSDAGDTRAWRVDAGGALHRADVDVSGPLTVLVTAHPLCHFARNALADIEANARLSKVLLPKMRWMVPPAPRSSRVRSSAGTRPIRRPGC
;
A
#
# COMPACT_ATOMS: atom_id res chain seq x y z
N MET A 1 22.32 38.31 61.33
CA MET A 1 23.15 38.35 60.10
C MET A 1 23.14 36.95 59.51
N ASN A 2 22.22 36.68 58.58
CA ASN A 2 21.96 35.34 58.05
C ASN A 2 22.68 35.16 56.72
N GLY A 3 23.71 34.32 56.69
CA GLY A 3 24.47 33.99 55.50
C GLY A 3 23.76 32.94 54.66
N TRP A 4 23.22 33.35 53.51
CA TRP A 4 22.67 32.44 52.50
C TRP A 4 23.82 31.97 51.60
N LYS A 5 24.12 30.67 51.65
CA LYS A 5 25.07 30.02 50.73
C LYS A 5 24.34 29.71 49.41
N LEU A 6 24.76 30.37 48.33
CA LEU A 6 24.38 30.04 46.96
C LEU A 6 25.02 28.70 46.57
N VAL A 7 24.19 27.68 46.39
CA VAL A 7 24.59 26.40 45.78
C VAL A 7 24.44 26.54 44.27
N PRO A 8 25.49 26.32 43.46
CA PRO A 8 25.36 26.38 42.01
C PRO A 8 24.62 25.12 41.53
N LEU A 9 23.40 25.31 41.02
CA LEU A 9 22.72 24.32 40.18
C LEU A 9 23.52 24.18 38.88
N ALA A 10 24.47 23.26 38.88
CA ALA A 10 25.09 22.78 37.65
C ALA A 10 24.01 22.11 36.80
N ALA A 11 23.54 22.83 35.78
CA ALA A 11 22.66 22.31 34.75
C ALA A 11 23.40 21.20 33.99
N LEU A 12 23.21 19.96 34.43
CA LEU A 12 23.56 18.74 33.72
C LEU A 12 22.71 18.68 32.45
N LEU A 13 23.21 19.33 31.39
CA LEU A 13 22.75 19.15 30.03
C LEU A 13 23.16 17.74 29.60
N CYS A 14 22.41 16.73 30.04
CA CYS A 14 22.49 15.38 29.52
C CYS A 14 22.03 15.43 28.07
N CYS A 15 22.95 15.68 27.14
CA CYS A 15 22.79 15.34 25.74
C CYS A 15 22.59 13.82 25.68
N VAL A 16 21.35 13.37 25.76
CA VAL A 16 20.96 12.03 25.36
C VAL A 16 21.17 11.99 23.84
N ILE A 17 22.39 11.66 23.44
CA ILE A 17 22.68 11.28 22.06
C ILE A 17 21.95 9.95 21.88
N VAL A 18 20.74 10.00 21.33
CA VAL A 18 20.03 8.81 20.86
C VAL A 18 20.87 8.25 19.72
N GLN A 19 21.79 7.34 20.05
CA GLN A 19 22.57 6.60 19.07
C GLN A 19 21.63 5.58 18.40
N GLY A 20 20.91 6.04 17.38
CA GLY A 20 20.18 5.14 16.50
C GLY A 20 21.15 4.17 15.83
N GLN A 21 20.95 2.87 16.00
CA GLN A 21 21.73 1.90 15.25
C GLN A 21 21.34 1.98 13.77
N PRO A 22 22.30 2.11 12.84
CA PRO A 22 21.99 2.11 11.42
C PRO A 22 21.36 0.77 11.03
N LEU A 23 20.43 0.78 10.08
CA LEU A 23 19.85 -0.45 9.56
C LEU A 23 20.93 -1.26 8.84
N ALA A 24 20.83 -2.59 8.97
CA ALA A 24 21.63 -3.48 8.15
C ALA A 24 21.39 -3.17 6.67
N ALA A 25 22.45 -3.22 5.87
CA ALA A 25 22.44 -2.89 4.45
C ALA A 25 21.29 -3.61 3.69
N ASP A 26 21.05 -4.87 4.01
CA ASP A 26 20.08 -5.73 3.32
C ASP A 26 18.76 -5.93 4.08
N ALA A 27 18.47 -5.08 5.08
CA ALA A 27 17.28 -5.23 5.92
C ALA A 27 15.95 -5.18 5.13
N ASP A 28 15.89 -4.41 4.03
CA ASP A 28 14.71 -4.36 3.17
C ASP A 28 14.51 -5.67 2.39
N ARG A 29 15.60 -6.20 1.82
CA ARG A 29 15.60 -7.46 1.07
C ARG A 29 15.26 -8.62 1.98
N GLU A 30 15.88 -8.70 3.16
CA GLU A 30 15.57 -9.75 4.12
C GLU A 30 14.12 -9.70 4.60
N PHE A 31 13.56 -8.50 4.79
CA PHE A 31 12.16 -8.34 5.15
C PHE A 31 11.25 -8.79 4.01
N ALA A 32 11.52 -8.35 2.78
CA ALA A 32 10.76 -8.76 1.59
C ALA A 32 10.82 -10.28 1.38
N ASP A 33 12.00 -10.89 1.48
CA ASP A 33 12.17 -12.35 1.39
C ASP A 33 11.43 -13.09 2.51
N GLN A 34 11.39 -12.51 3.71
CA GLN A 34 10.63 -13.08 4.82
C GLN A 34 9.12 -12.99 4.57
N VAL A 35 8.62 -11.88 4.02
CA VAL A 35 7.21 -11.74 3.61
C VAL A 35 6.88 -12.75 2.52
N GLU A 36 7.72 -12.89 1.50
CA GLU A 36 7.54 -13.89 0.43
C GLU A 36 7.47 -15.33 0.98
N ARG A 37 8.36 -15.67 1.93
CA ARG A 37 8.29 -16.96 2.64
C ARG A 37 7.01 -17.14 3.44
N LEU A 38 6.41 -16.06 3.95
CA LEU A 38 5.11 -16.13 4.63
C LEU A 38 3.97 -16.36 3.63
N LEU A 39 4.03 -15.78 2.43
CA LEU A 39 3.03 -15.99 1.35
C LEU A 39 3.01 -17.42 0.84
N GLN A 40 4.15 -18.09 0.84
CA GLN A 40 4.25 -19.50 0.45
C GLN A 40 3.64 -20.45 1.49
N ARG A 41 3.41 -19.98 2.73
CA ARG A 41 2.78 -20.80 3.77
C ARG A 41 1.27 -20.71 3.64
N ARG A 42 0.61 -21.87 3.66
CA ARG A 42 -0.86 -21.95 3.69
C ARG A 42 -1.37 -21.35 5.01
N GLY A 43 -2.27 -20.38 4.93
CA GLY A 43 -2.88 -19.72 6.08
C GLY A 43 -4.00 -18.78 5.63
N SER A 44 -4.78 -18.27 6.58
CA SER A 44 -5.78 -17.23 6.29
C SER A 44 -5.09 -15.88 6.05
N ASP A 45 -5.75 -14.98 5.33
CA ASP A 45 -5.25 -13.63 5.09
C ASP A 45 -5.02 -12.87 6.41
N THR A 46 -5.88 -13.07 7.42
CA THR A 46 -5.70 -12.52 8.78
C THR A 46 -4.42 -13.05 9.44
N TYR A 47 -4.14 -14.35 9.29
CA TYR A 47 -2.91 -14.94 9.82
C TYR A 47 -1.68 -14.34 9.15
N LEU A 48 -1.70 -14.17 7.83
CA LEU A 48 -0.63 -13.54 7.07
C LEU A 48 -0.43 -12.08 7.52
N ALA A 49 -1.49 -11.29 7.57
CA ALA A 49 -1.48 -9.90 8.03
C ALA A 49 -0.80 -9.76 9.40
N ASP A 50 -1.21 -10.59 10.36
CA ASP A 50 -0.64 -10.60 11.70
C ASP A 50 0.85 -10.99 11.73
N ARG A 51 1.27 -11.91 10.87
CA ARG A 51 2.68 -12.30 10.76
C ARG A 51 3.52 -11.19 10.16
N VAL A 52 3.04 -10.53 9.11
CA VAL A 52 3.73 -9.40 8.48
C VAL A 52 3.85 -8.23 9.46
N LYS A 53 2.78 -7.89 10.19
CA LYS A 53 2.81 -6.88 11.25
C LYS A 53 3.84 -7.20 12.32
N ARG A 54 3.81 -8.41 12.91
CA ARG A 54 4.78 -8.83 13.93
C ARG A 54 6.22 -8.75 13.44
N GLU A 55 6.48 -9.15 12.19
CA GLU A 55 7.82 -9.09 11.62
C GLU A 55 8.29 -7.64 11.42
N TYR A 56 7.37 -6.75 11.00
CA TYR A 56 7.68 -5.32 10.94
C TYR A 56 8.01 -4.75 12.32
N GLU A 57 7.15 -4.99 13.32
CA GLU A 57 7.35 -4.47 14.68
C GLU A 57 8.68 -4.95 15.26
N ARG A 58 9.00 -6.23 15.08
CA ARG A 58 10.25 -6.83 15.57
C ARG A 58 11.50 -6.18 14.98
N ARG A 59 11.45 -5.75 13.71
CA ARG A 59 12.63 -5.24 12.98
C ARG A 59 12.73 -3.71 12.96
N PHE A 60 11.60 -3.02 12.92
CA PHE A 60 11.55 -1.61 12.52
C PHE A 60 10.83 -0.70 13.51
N ARG A 61 10.17 -1.22 14.57
CA ARG A 61 9.42 -0.38 15.53
C ARG A 61 10.31 0.70 16.15
N ASP A 62 11.45 0.28 16.69
CA ASP A 62 12.33 1.14 17.48
C ASP A 62 13.53 1.66 16.67
N VAL A 63 13.52 1.43 15.36
CA VAL A 63 14.57 1.90 14.45
C VAL A 63 14.31 3.35 14.08
N VAL A 64 15.27 4.21 14.42
CA VAL A 64 15.29 5.61 14.00
C VAL A 64 16.14 5.73 12.73
N PRO A 65 15.55 6.06 11.58
CA PRO A 65 16.30 6.17 10.33
C PRO A 65 17.21 7.41 10.35
N VAL A 66 18.50 7.19 10.12
CA VAL A 66 19.52 8.26 10.15
C VAL A 66 20.00 8.66 8.75
N SER A 67 19.89 7.75 7.77
CA SER A 67 20.32 7.98 6.39
C SER A 67 19.17 7.85 5.39
N LYS A 68 19.36 8.41 4.18
CA LYS A 68 18.40 8.27 3.05
C LYS A 68 18.04 6.79 2.79
N ARG A 69 19.03 5.90 2.92
CA ARG A 69 18.86 4.45 2.77
C ARG A 69 17.94 3.89 3.84
N ASP A 70 18.14 4.25 5.11
CA ASP A 70 17.32 3.75 6.22
C ASP A 70 15.85 4.14 6.06
N TYR A 71 15.59 5.40 5.68
CA TYR A 71 14.24 5.86 5.36
C TYR A 71 13.61 5.04 4.23
N SER A 72 14.36 4.83 3.14
CA SER A 72 13.86 4.07 1.98
C SER A 72 13.54 2.62 2.38
N THR A 73 14.41 1.99 3.17
CA THR A 73 14.21 0.64 3.70
C THR A 73 12.96 0.55 4.58
N GLN A 74 12.80 1.47 5.54
CA GLN A 74 11.67 1.44 6.48
C GLN A 74 10.35 1.81 5.79
N MET A 75 10.37 2.75 4.83
CA MET A 75 9.20 3.06 3.99
C MET A 75 8.77 1.84 3.18
N ARG A 76 9.71 1.13 2.55
CA ARG A 76 9.41 -0.10 1.79
C ARG A 76 8.82 -1.19 2.69
N ALA A 77 9.35 -1.34 3.90
CA ALA A 77 8.80 -2.27 4.89
C ALA A 77 7.35 -1.89 5.27
N LEU A 78 7.08 -0.61 5.54
CA LEU A 78 5.73 -0.11 5.82
C LEU A 78 4.77 -0.27 4.63
N LEU A 79 5.23 -0.03 3.40
CA LEU A 79 4.43 -0.25 2.18
C LEU A 79 3.98 -1.71 2.07
N LEU A 80 4.89 -2.66 2.31
CA LEU A 80 4.54 -4.08 2.33
C LEU A 80 3.60 -4.42 3.49
N THR A 81 3.85 -3.90 4.69
CA THR A 81 2.99 -4.14 5.85
C THR A 81 1.58 -3.62 5.63
N THR A 82 1.44 -2.38 5.14
CA THR A 82 0.14 -1.78 4.83
C THR A 82 -0.61 -2.54 3.74
N PHE A 83 0.09 -3.01 2.70
CA PHE A 83 -0.52 -3.81 1.64
C PHE A 83 -1.14 -5.11 2.16
N TYR A 84 -0.41 -5.86 3.01
CA TYR A 84 -0.89 -7.15 3.51
C TYR A 84 -1.84 -7.06 4.70
N SER A 85 -1.75 -6.00 5.52
CA SER A 85 -2.60 -5.87 6.70
C SER A 85 -3.86 -5.04 6.47
N ALA A 86 -3.86 -4.16 5.47
CA ALA A 86 -4.86 -3.09 5.29
C ALA A 86 -5.11 -2.28 6.58
N ASP A 87 -4.12 -2.23 7.47
CA ASP A 87 -4.23 -1.62 8.79
C ASP A 87 -3.84 -0.15 8.73
N ARG A 88 -4.80 0.71 9.09
CA ARG A 88 -4.67 2.17 9.02
C ARG A 88 -3.53 2.70 9.89
N GLU A 89 -3.22 2.07 11.02
CA GLU A 89 -2.14 2.51 11.91
C GLU A 89 -0.80 2.53 11.17
N TYR A 90 -0.52 1.50 10.37
CA TYR A 90 0.71 1.43 9.57
C TYR A 90 0.72 2.45 8.43
N GLY A 91 -0.44 2.81 7.89
CA GLY A 91 -0.58 3.90 6.92
C GLY A 91 -0.25 5.26 7.51
N GLU A 92 -0.69 5.52 8.74
CA GLU A 92 -0.37 6.75 9.46
C GLU A 92 1.11 6.82 9.83
N ARG A 93 1.73 5.69 10.22
CA ARG A 93 3.18 5.60 10.40
C ARG A 93 3.95 5.85 9.10
N LEU A 94 3.46 5.31 7.98
CA LEU A 94 4.05 5.54 6.65
C LEU A 94 3.98 7.02 6.25
N LEU A 95 2.84 7.70 6.48
CA LEU A 95 2.69 9.14 6.28
C LEU A 95 3.68 9.95 7.12
N ALA A 96 3.80 9.61 8.41
CA ALA A 96 4.73 10.29 9.31
C ALA A 96 6.18 10.12 8.84
N LEU A 97 6.56 8.91 8.43
CA LEU A 97 7.90 8.62 7.92
C LEU A 97 8.18 9.32 6.58
N PHE A 98 7.20 9.33 5.66
CA PHE A 98 7.29 10.05 4.40
C PHE A 98 7.49 11.55 4.62
N GLY A 99 6.75 12.16 5.55
CA GLY A 99 6.92 13.58 5.90
C GLY A 99 8.29 13.88 6.53
N GLN A 100 8.85 12.95 7.31
CA GLN A 100 10.23 13.07 7.82
C GLN A 100 11.26 12.99 6.68
N TYR A 101 11.06 12.07 5.73
CA TYR A 101 11.91 11.89 4.56
C TYR A 101 11.88 13.13 3.64
N GLU A 102 10.69 13.66 3.35
CA GLU A 102 10.45 14.88 2.55
C GLU A 102 11.20 16.10 3.10
N ARG A 103 11.25 16.26 4.44
CA ARG A 103 11.98 17.37 5.07
C ARG A 103 13.50 17.29 4.90
N ARG A 104 14.05 16.10 4.63
CA ARG A 104 15.50 15.85 4.57
C ARG A 104 16.02 15.63 3.16
N PHE A 105 15.18 15.12 2.26
CA PHE A 105 15.58 14.67 0.94
C PHE A 105 14.54 15.05 -0.11
N PRO A 106 14.96 15.35 -1.36
CA PRO A 106 14.02 15.58 -2.45
C PRO A 106 13.23 14.31 -2.75
N ILE A 107 11.91 14.45 -2.83
CA ILE A 107 10.99 13.37 -3.18
C ILE A 107 10.96 13.19 -4.69
N GLN A 108 11.12 11.95 -5.14
CA GLN A 108 10.91 11.57 -6.53
C GLN A 108 9.42 11.31 -6.78
N GLN A 109 8.95 11.63 -7.97
CA GLN A 109 7.54 11.42 -8.35
C GLN A 109 7.11 9.95 -8.20
N SER A 110 8.01 8.99 -8.40
CA SER A 110 7.78 7.56 -8.16
C SER A 110 7.46 7.26 -6.70
N ALA A 111 8.23 7.81 -5.74
CA ALA A 111 7.98 7.63 -4.32
C ALA A 111 6.67 8.30 -3.88
N ALA A 112 6.33 9.45 -4.44
CA ALA A 112 5.03 10.08 -4.23
C ALA A 112 3.87 9.23 -4.78
N LYS A 113 4.07 8.56 -5.93
CA LYS A 113 3.08 7.65 -6.51
C LYS A 113 2.89 6.38 -5.68
N GLU A 114 3.97 5.78 -5.17
CA GLU A 114 3.88 4.65 -4.24
C GLU A 114 3.13 5.01 -2.96
N MET A 115 3.39 6.21 -2.43
CA MET A 115 2.68 6.73 -1.26
C MET A 115 1.19 6.94 -1.56
N PHE A 116 0.86 7.54 -2.71
CA PHE A 116 -0.51 7.68 -3.19
C PHE A 116 -1.20 6.31 -3.22
N ASP A 117 -0.62 5.33 -3.89
CA ASP A 117 -1.22 4.00 -4.07
C ASP A 117 -1.45 3.28 -2.73
N ALA A 118 -0.52 3.40 -1.78
CA ALA A 118 -0.68 2.85 -0.44
C ALA A 118 -1.86 3.48 0.32
N LEU A 119 -2.01 4.80 0.25
CA LEU A 119 -3.12 5.52 0.87
C LEU A 119 -4.46 5.17 0.23
N VAL A 120 -4.49 4.95 -1.09
CA VAL A 120 -5.68 4.45 -1.79
C VAL A 120 -6.06 3.06 -1.30
N GLY A 121 -5.10 2.15 -1.18
CA GLY A 121 -5.33 0.80 -0.64
C GLY A 121 -5.92 0.81 0.76
N LEU A 122 -5.54 1.79 1.59
CA LEU A 122 -6.06 2.00 2.94
C LEU A 122 -7.34 2.86 3.00
N ARG A 123 -7.90 3.25 1.85
CA ARG A 123 -9.06 4.16 1.73
C ARG A 123 -8.85 5.52 2.41
N MET A 124 -7.61 5.98 2.53
CA MET A 124 -7.22 7.30 3.05
C MET A 124 -7.23 8.35 1.93
N PHE A 125 -8.37 8.50 1.25
CA PHE A 125 -8.48 9.26 0.00
C PHE A 125 -8.16 10.74 0.13
N ALA A 126 -8.47 11.36 1.27
CA ALA A 126 -8.13 12.76 1.51
C ALA A 126 -6.61 12.97 1.48
N GLN A 127 -5.86 12.10 2.19
CA GLN A 127 -4.40 12.12 2.22
C GLN A 127 -3.80 11.74 0.86
N ALA A 128 -4.40 10.77 0.15
CA ALA A 128 -3.96 10.40 -1.20
C ALA A 128 -4.08 11.60 -2.16
N ASN A 129 -5.23 12.28 -2.17
CA ASN A 129 -5.44 13.47 -3.00
C ASN A 129 -4.47 14.62 -2.65
N ASP A 130 -4.13 14.80 -1.36
CA ASP A 130 -3.12 15.79 -0.95
C ASP A 130 -1.74 15.46 -1.54
N ILE A 131 -1.30 14.21 -1.45
CA ILE A 131 -0.04 13.75 -2.08
C ILE A 131 -0.09 13.96 -3.60
N ALA A 132 -1.18 13.58 -4.26
CA ALA A 132 -1.33 13.76 -5.71
C ALA A 132 -1.22 15.23 -6.14
N SER A 133 -1.90 16.13 -5.41
CA SER A 133 -1.87 17.56 -5.68
C SER A 133 -0.50 18.17 -5.42
N ARG A 134 0.15 17.80 -4.31
CA ARG A 134 1.47 18.35 -3.92
C ARG A 134 2.55 17.98 -4.92
N TYR A 135 2.48 16.79 -5.49
CA TYR A 135 3.50 16.24 -6.39
C TYR A 135 3.12 16.22 -7.86
N GLY A 136 1.99 16.86 -8.23
CA GLY A 136 1.53 16.94 -9.63
C GLY A 136 1.36 15.55 -10.27
N LEU A 137 0.76 14.61 -9.54
CA LEU A 137 0.50 13.27 -10.08
C LEU A 137 -0.70 13.33 -11.03
N ASP A 138 -0.53 12.77 -12.23
CA ASP A 138 -1.62 12.60 -13.21
C ASP A 138 -2.49 11.39 -12.81
N VAL A 139 -3.35 11.60 -11.83
CA VAL A 139 -4.26 10.60 -11.27
C VAL A 139 -5.64 11.21 -11.06
N GLU A 140 -6.68 10.37 -11.17
CA GLU A 140 -8.05 10.78 -10.89
C GLU A 140 -8.22 11.15 -9.41
N ARG A 141 -8.98 12.22 -9.14
CA ARG A 141 -9.27 12.66 -7.77
C ARG A 141 -10.28 11.71 -7.13
N LEU A 142 -9.92 11.16 -5.98
CA LEU A 142 -10.72 10.14 -5.31
C LEU A 142 -11.71 10.77 -4.33
N GLN A 143 -12.92 10.23 -4.24
CA GLN A 143 -13.93 10.65 -3.27
C GLN A 143 -14.47 9.44 -2.51
N LEU A 144 -14.78 9.61 -1.23
CA LEU A 144 -15.56 8.62 -0.49
C LEU A 144 -16.99 8.67 -1.04
N ALA A 145 -17.57 7.52 -1.35
CA ALA A 145 -19.00 7.45 -1.67
C ALA A 145 -19.81 7.75 -0.40
N ASP A 146 -20.69 8.75 -0.47
CA ASP A 146 -21.67 9.02 0.58
C ASP A 146 -22.63 7.82 0.70
N GLY A 147 -22.89 7.35 1.94
CA GLY A 147 -23.87 6.28 2.19
C GLY A 147 -23.32 4.87 2.46
N ALA A 148 -22.02 4.72 2.77
CA ALA A 148 -21.46 3.42 3.16
C ALA A 148 -21.94 2.89 4.54
N ALA A 149 -22.65 3.71 5.33
CA ALA A 149 -23.02 3.43 6.70
C ALA A 149 -24.55 3.28 6.87
N THR A 150 -25.08 2.11 6.54
CA THR A 150 -26.03 1.35 7.38
C THR A 150 -26.01 -0.10 6.90
N SER A 151 -25.64 -1.02 7.80
CA SER A 151 -25.71 -2.45 7.58
C SER A 151 -27.09 -2.94 8.01
N ASP A 152 -28.06 -2.91 7.12
CA ASP A 152 -29.19 -3.83 7.27
C ASP A 152 -28.73 -5.18 6.73
N ALA A 153 -28.44 -6.09 7.66
CA ALA A 153 -28.08 -7.46 7.36
C ALA A 153 -29.28 -8.15 6.70
N GLY A 154 -29.23 -8.36 5.38
CA GLY A 154 -30.30 -9.08 4.68
C GLY A 154 -30.10 -9.26 3.18
N ASP A 155 -29.73 -8.21 2.46
CA ASP A 155 -29.83 -8.21 0.99
C ASP A 155 -28.47 -8.27 0.27
N THR A 156 -28.43 -9.07 -0.80
CA THR A 156 -27.26 -9.13 -1.71
C THR A 156 -27.20 -7.84 -2.53
N ARG A 157 -26.41 -6.88 -2.07
CA ARG A 157 -26.24 -5.58 -2.72
C ARG A 157 -24.90 -5.49 -3.44
N ALA A 158 -24.91 -4.93 -4.65
CA ALA A 158 -23.71 -4.51 -5.36
C ALA A 158 -23.62 -2.99 -5.39
N TRP A 159 -22.40 -2.50 -5.62
CA TRP A 159 -22.19 -1.10 -5.95
C TRP A 159 -22.52 -0.86 -7.42
N ARG A 160 -23.38 0.11 -7.68
CA ARG A 160 -23.71 0.63 -9.01
C ARG A 160 -23.16 2.05 -9.11
N VAL A 161 -22.58 2.37 -10.26
CA VAL A 161 -22.13 3.72 -10.61
C VAL A 161 -23.22 4.38 -11.46
N ASP A 162 -23.68 5.58 -11.12
CA ASP A 162 -24.58 6.35 -12.00
C ASP A 162 -23.82 7.06 -13.12
N ALA A 163 -24.57 7.75 -13.97
CA ALA A 163 -24.00 8.57 -15.04
C ALA A 163 -23.14 9.75 -14.52
N GLY A 164 -23.30 10.15 -13.26
CA GLY A 164 -22.51 11.19 -12.60
C GLY A 164 -21.25 10.66 -11.91
N GLY A 165 -21.00 9.34 -11.95
CA GLY A 165 -19.86 8.70 -11.28
C GLY A 165 -20.07 8.43 -9.79
N ALA A 166 -21.26 8.71 -9.25
CA ALA A 166 -21.57 8.41 -7.86
C ALA A 166 -21.83 6.91 -7.68
N LEU A 167 -21.39 6.37 -6.54
CA LEU A 167 -21.60 4.97 -6.16
C LEU A 167 -22.83 4.85 -5.25
N HIS A 168 -23.75 3.97 -5.60
CA HIS A 168 -24.90 3.61 -4.77
C HIS A 168 -25.03 2.10 -4.65
N ARG A 169 -25.62 1.63 -3.55
CA ARG A 169 -25.96 0.22 -3.39
C ARG A 169 -27.25 -0.08 -4.15
N ALA A 170 -27.24 -1.15 -4.92
CA ALA A 170 -28.41 -1.68 -5.60
C ALA A 170 -28.52 -3.18 -5.33
N ASP A 171 -29.74 -3.67 -5.19
CA ASP A 171 -29.99 -5.10 -5.10
C ASP A 171 -29.60 -5.76 -6.43
N VAL A 172 -28.98 -6.95 -6.32
CA VAL A 172 -28.60 -7.74 -7.50
C VAL A 172 -29.37 -9.04 -7.48
N ASP A 173 -30.20 -9.22 -8.51
CA ASP A 173 -30.77 -10.51 -8.80
C ASP A 173 -29.70 -11.43 -9.41
N VAL A 174 -29.10 -12.25 -8.55
CA VAL A 174 -28.15 -13.28 -8.96
C VAL A 174 -28.82 -14.50 -9.60
N SER A 175 -30.16 -14.60 -9.57
CA SER A 175 -30.91 -15.67 -10.20
C SER A 175 -31.16 -15.41 -11.70
N GLY A 176 -31.31 -14.14 -12.09
CA GLY A 176 -31.47 -13.68 -13.47
C GLY A 176 -30.23 -13.84 -14.38
N PRO A 177 -30.35 -13.37 -15.66
CA PRO A 177 -29.26 -13.40 -16.64
C PRO A 177 -28.17 -12.39 -16.27
N LEU A 178 -27.26 -12.81 -15.40
CA LEU A 178 -26.10 -12.05 -14.94
C LEU A 178 -24.82 -12.61 -15.56
N THR A 179 -23.94 -11.74 -16.04
CA THR A 179 -22.54 -12.08 -16.35
C THR A 179 -21.65 -11.44 -15.30
N VAL A 180 -20.81 -12.24 -14.64
CA VAL A 180 -19.86 -11.76 -13.63
C VAL A 180 -18.49 -11.63 -14.28
N LEU A 181 -18.02 -10.40 -14.46
CA LEU A 181 -16.67 -10.13 -14.96
C LEU A 181 -15.70 -10.08 -13.78
N VAL A 182 -14.72 -10.99 -13.77
CA VAL A 182 -13.69 -11.05 -12.74
C VAL A 182 -12.39 -10.53 -13.33
N THR A 183 -11.91 -9.40 -12.83
CA THR A 183 -10.64 -8.82 -13.28
C THR A 183 -9.57 -9.10 -12.22
N ALA A 184 -8.72 -10.08 -12.47
CA ALA A 184 -7.66 -10.47 -11.54
C ALA A 184 -6.48 -11.13 -12.26
N HIS A 185 -5.28 -10.99 -11.70
CA HIS A 185 -4.13 -11.73 -12.20
C HIS A 185 -4.23 -13.22 -11.78
N PRO A 186 -3.99 -14.20 -12.67
CA PRO A 186 -4.20 -15.62 -12.36
C PRO A 186 -3.25 -16.16 -11.29
N LEU A 187 -2.09 -15.52 -11.12
CA LEU A 187 -1.12 -15.86 -10.07
C LEU A 187 -1.36 -15.10 -8.76
N CYS A 188 -2.34 -14.20 -8.69
CA CYS A 188 -2.68 -13.49 -7.46
C CYS A 188 -3.27 -14.47 -6.45
N HIS A 189 -2.61 -14.65 -5.30
CA HIS A 189 -3.08 -15.58 -4.26
C HIS A 189 -4.46 -15.20 -3.73
N PHE A 190 -4.78 -13.91 -3.57
CA PHE A 190 -6.13 -13.46 -3.19
C PHE A 190 -7.21 -13.95 -4.16
N ALA A 191 -6.94 -13.85 -5.46
CA ALA A 191 -7.88 -14.29 -6.50
C ALA A 191 -8.04 -15.81 -6.52
N ARG A 192 -6.93 -16.55 -6.32
CA ARG A 192 -6.94 -18.02 -6.21
C ARG A 192 -7.67 -18.49 -4.96
N ASN A 193 -7.47 -17.82 -3.82
CA ASN A 193 -8.17 -18.12 -2.57
C ASN A 193 -9.67 -17.85 -2.72
N ALA A 194 -10.05 -16.69 -3.27
CA ALA A 194 -11.45 -16.36 -3.53
C ALA A 194 -12.14 -17.37 -4.46
N LEU A 195 -11.45 -17.82 -5.52
CA LEU A 195 -11.96 -18.87 -6.40
C LEU A 195 -12.13 -20.19 -5.66
N ALA A 196 -11.12 -20.62 -4.88
CA ALA A 196 -11.20 -21.85 -4.09
C ALA A 196 -12.35 -21.82 -3.08
N ASP A 197 -12.60 -20.67 -2.44
CA ASP A 197 -13.72 -20.48 -1.51
C ASP A 197 -15.07 -20.54 -2.23
N ILE A 198 -15.18 -19.96 -3.44
CA ILE A 198 -16.38 -20.07 -4.29
C ILE A 198 -16.62 -21.53 -4.70
N GLU A 199 -15.59 -22.25 -5.11
CA GLU A 199 -15.66 -23.65 -5.53
C GLU A 199 -16.06 -24.58 -4.37
N ALA A 200 -15.49 -24.36 -3.18
CA ALA A 200 -15.78 -25.16 -1.99
C ALA A 200 -17.21 -24.91 -1.44
N ASN A 201 -17.80 -23.75 -1.73
CA ASN A 201 -19.15 -23.42 -1.30
C ASN A 201 -20.20 -23.88 -2.33
N ALA A 202 -20.95 -24.94 -2.04
CA ALA A 202 -21.93 -25.52 -2.96
C ALA A 202 -22.98 -24.51 -3.49
N ARG A 203 -23.40 -23.54 -2.67
CA ARG A 203 -24.36 -22.51 -3.08
C ARG A 203 -23.72 -21.51 -4.05
N LEU A 204 -22.53 -21.00 -3.72
CA LEU A 204 -21.83 -20.03 -4.55
C LEU A 204 -21.33 -20.65 -5.86
N SER A 205 -20.76 -21.85 -5.79
CA SER A 205 -20.31 -22.62 -6.94
C SER A 205 -21.39 -22.77 -8.00
N LYS A 206 -22.61 -23.17 -7.59
CA LYS A 206 -23.76 -23.35 -8.49
C LYS A 206 -24.24 -22.02 -9.13
N VAL A 207 -24.15 -20.90 -8.40
CA VAL A 207 -24.68 -19.60 -8.85
C VAL A 207 -23.67 -18.82 -9.68
N LEU A 208 -22.40 -18.77 -9.26
CA LEU A 208 -21.39 -17.86 -9.79
C LEU A 208 -20.55 -18.50 -10.91
N LEU A 209 -20.05 -19.73 -10.72
CA LEU A 209 -19.09 -20.33 -11.67
C LEU A 209 -19.59 -20.37 -13.13
N PRO A 210 -20.86 -20.73 -13.43
CA PRO A 210 -21.36 -20.71 -14.80
C PRO A 210 -21.38 -19.30 -15.43
N LYS A 211 -21.52 -18.27 -14.59
CA LYS A 211 -21.71 -16.87 -14.96
C LYS A 211 -20.40 -16.07 -14.97
N MET A 212 -19.32 -16.61 -14.41
CA MET A 212 -18.04 -15.92 -14.30
C MET A 212 -17.26 -15.93 -15.62
N ARG A 213 -16.65 -14.80 -15.93
CA ARG A 213 -15.68 -14.62 -17.01
C ARG A 213 -14.46 -13.92 -16.45
N TRP A 214 -13.33 -14.62 -16.49
CA TRP A 214 -12.07 -14.12 -15.97
C TRP A 214 -11.34 -13.34 -17.03
N MET A 215 -10.90 -12.15 -16.67
CA MET A 215 -10.08 -11.27 -17.50
C MET A 215 -8.82 -10.94 -16.74
N VAL A 216 -7.68 -11.11 -17.39
CA VAL A 216 -6.41 -10.63 -16.85
C VAL A 216 -6.36 -9.13 -17.12
N PRO A 217 -6.16 -8.29 -16.09
CA PRO A 217 -6.00 -6.86 -16.33
C PRO A 217 -4.84 -6.65 -17.31
N PRO A 218 -4.95 -5.68 -18.23
CA PRO A 218 -3.85 -5.39 -19.14
C PRO A 218 -2.60 -5.12 -18.32
N ALA A 219 -1.45 -5.69 -18.73
CA ALA A 219 -0.19 -5.38 -18.10
C ALA A 219 -0.06 -3.85 -18.02
N PRO A 220 0.40 -3.28 -16.89
CA PRO A 220 0.58 -1.83 -16.79
C PRO A 220 1.35 -1.40 -18.02
N ARG A 221 0.78 -0.48 -18.80
CA ARG A 221 1.47 0.08 -19.96
C ARG A 221 2.78 0.63 -19.40
N SER A 222 3.88 -0.11 -19.58
CA SER A 222 5.19 0.48 -19.40
C SER A 222 5.14 1.72 -20.28
N SER A 223 5.16 2.89 -19.65
CA SER A 223 5.31 4.14 -20.37
C SER A 223 6.70 4.04 -20.99
N ARG A 224 6.79 3.39 -22.16
CA ARG A 224 7.79 3.74 -23.14
C ARG A 224 7.44 5.17 -23.52
N VAL A 225 7.86 6.10 -22.67
CA VAL A 225 8.28 7.42 -23.09
C VAL A 225 9.30 7.12 -24.17
N ARG A 226 8.83 7.10 -25.41
CA ARG A 226 9.66 6.99 -26.59
C ARG A 226 10.45 8.29 -26.55
N SER A 227 11.60 8.30 -25.87
CA SER A 227 12.52 9.42 -25.95
C SER A 227 12.93 9.46 -27.41
N SER A 228 12.38 10.42 -28.14
CA SER A 228 12.88 10.83 -29.44
C SER A 228 14.21 11.56 -29.20
N ALA A 229 15.19 10.85 -28.65
CA ALA A 229 16.58 11.28 -28.61
C ALA A 229 17.25 10.59 -29.80
N GLY A 230 17.57 11.39 -30.82
CA GLY A 230 18.01 10.95 -32.14
C GLY A 230 19.10 9.90 -32.07
N THR A 231 18.75 8.68 -32.46
CA THR A 231 19.73 7.69 -32.88
C THR A 231 20.23 8.13 -34.26
N ARG A 232 21.43 8.74 -34.30
CA ARG A 232 22.15 8.97 -35.55
C ARG A 232 22.29 7.63 -36.29
N PRO A 233 22.08 7.57 -37.61
CA PRO A 233 22.31 6.35 -38.36
C PRO A 233 23.79 5.96 -38.26
N ILE A 234 24.03 4.72 -37.82
CA ILE A 234 25.34 4.09 -37.93
C ILE A 234 25.62 3.92 -39.43
N ARG A 235 26.53 4.74 -39.98
CA ARG A 235 27.13 4.49 -41.30
C ARG A 235 27.86 3.15 -41.21
N ARG A 236 27.44 2.17 -42.01
CA ARG A 236 28.27 1.01 -42.31
C ARG A 236 29.46 1.48 -43.14
N PRO A 237 30.72 1.14 -42.79
CA PRO A 237 31.80 1.22 -43.75
C PRO A 237 31.58 0.12 -44.80
N GLY A 238 31.70 0.49 -46.06
CA GLY A 238 31.63 -0.46 -47.15
C GLY A 238 32.78 -1.45 -47.09
N CYS A 239 32.42 -2.71 -47.29
CA CYS A 239 33.09 -3.73 -48.11
C CYS A 239 31.99 -4.72 -48.52
#